data_AF-A0A9R1AWN4-F1
#
_entry.id   AF-A0A9R1AWN4-F1
#
_cell.length_a   1.000
_cell.length_b   1.000
_cell.length_c   1.000
_cell.angle_alpha   90.00
_cell.angle_beta   90.00
_cell.angle_gamma   90.00
#
_symmetry.space_group_name_H-M   'P 1'
#
loop_
_entity.id
_entity.type
_entity.pdbx_description
1 polymer ?
#
loop_
_entity_poly.entity_id
_entity_poly.type
_entity_poly.pdbx_seq_one_letter_code
_entity_poly.pdbx_strand_id
1 'polypeptide(L)'
;MHKASSLSELGFDSGGASSGFFRPVADGCPPATPTSSAAPHRRLTKVSVIGAGNVGMAIAQTILTQNLADEIALVDALPDKLRGEALDLQHAAAFLPRVRIVSGTDAAVTRNSDLVIVTAGARQIPGETRLNLLQRNVALYRKIVPPVAEHSPEALLLVVSNPVDVLTYVAWRLSGFPASRVIGSGTNLDSSRFRFLIAEHLDVNAQDVQVILAC
;
A
#
# COMPACT_ATOMS: atom_id res chain seq x y z
N MET A 1 25.00 42.76 11.50
CA MET A 1 26.38 42.25 11.58
C MET A 1 26.92 42.55 12.96
N HIS A 2 27.12 41.53 13.81
CA HIS A 2 28.20 41.47 14.81
C HIS A 2 28.30 40.00 15.28
N LYS A 3 29.48 39.41 15.06
CA LYS A 3 29.84 38.02 15.37
C LYS A 3 30.01 37.86 16.89
N ALA A 4 29.46 36.80 17.46
CA ALA A 4 29.90 36.27 18.75
C ALA A 4 31.02 35.24 18.49
N SER A 5 32.16 35.47 19.13
CA SER A 5 33.38 34.68 19.01
C SER A 5 33.67 33.97 20.33
N SER A 6 34.02 32.68 20.21
CA SER A 6 34.80 31.90 21.18
C SER A 6 34.06 31.33 22.40
N LEU A 7 34.06 30.00 22.43
CA LEU A 7 33.62 29.04 23.45
C LEU A 7 34.48 29.05 24.73
N SER A 8 34.94 30.23 25.16
CA SER A 8 35.81 30.40 26.33
C SER A 8 35.08 30.95 27.57
N GLU A 9 33.75 31.13 27.51
CA GLU A 9 32.91 31.58 28.64
C GLU A 9 32.14 30.44 29.33
N LEU A 10 32.35 29.18 28.91
CA LEU A 10 31.82 28.00 29.58
C LEU A 10 32.98 27.29 30.30
N GLY A 11 33.25 27.76 31.52
CA GLY A 11 34.42 27.43 32.35
C GLY A 11 34.76 25.94 32.47
N PHE A 12 35.70 25.51 31.65
CA PHE A 12 36.44 24.26 31.83
C PHE A 12 37.88 24.61 32.22
N ASP A 13 38.12 24.74 33.52
CA ASP A 13 39.47 24.72 34.07
C ASP A 13 40.03 23.31 33.97
N SER A 14 41.27 23.26 33.50
CA SER A 14 42.05 22.06 33.27
C SER A 14 42.74 21.65 34.58
N GLY A 15 42.28 20.56 35.19
CA GLY A 15 43.00 19.98 36.33
C GLY A 15 42.23 18.95 37.14
N GLY A 16 42.52 17.67 36.88
CA GLY A 16 42.47 16.61 37.90
C GLY A 16 41.10 16.03 38.27
N ALA A 17 40.65 15.02 37.52
CA ALA A 17 39.72 14.00 38.02
C ALA A 17 39.72 12.73 37.14
N SER A 18 40.89 12.18 36.81
CA SER A 18 40.99 10.86 36.19
C SER A 18 41.10 9.77 37.26
N SER A 19 39.96 9.27 37.78
CA SER A 19 39.82 7.93 38.40
C SER A 19 38.48 7.73 39.13
N GLY A 20 37.33 7.81 38.44
CA GLY A 20 36.06 7.61 39.14
C GLY A 20 34.85 7.03 38.39
N PHE A 21 34.81 7.03 37.04
CA PHE A 21 33.52 6.79 36.36
C PHE A 21 33.47 5.68 35.30
N PHE A 22 34.57 4.97 35.02
CA PHE A 22 34.53 3.82 34.12
C PHE A 22 35.19 2.60 34.78
N ARG A 23 34.38 1.57 35.04
CA ARG A 23 34.87 0.21 35.30
C ARG A 23 35.27 -0.43 33.96
N PRO A 24 36.44 -1.08 33.84
CA PRO A 24 36.74 -1.91 32.69
C PRO A 24 35.85 -3.16 32.71
N VAL A 25 35.22 -3.49 31.59
CA VAL A 25 34.56 -4.78 31.39
C VAL A 25 35.66 -5.82 31.19
N ALA A 26 35.67 -6.87 32.01
CA ALA A 26 36.62 -7.98 31.87
C ALA A 26 36.33 -8.74 30.58
N ASP A 27 37.36 -8.91 29.74
CA ASP A 27 37.34 -9.77 28.57
C ASP A 27 37.08 -11.23 28.99
N GLY A 28 35.93 -11.75 28.57
CA GLY A 28 35.50 -13.11 28.89
C GLY A 28 34.15 -13.48 28.31
N CYS A 29 33.93 -13.22 27.02
CA CYS A 29 32.83 -13.87 26.30
C CYS A 29 33.36 -15.20 25.74
N PRO A 30 32.86 -16.37 26.18
CA PRO A 30 33.20 -17.63 25.52
C PRO A 30 32.73 -17.58 24.06
N PRO A 31 33.43 -18.23 23.11
CA PRO A 31 33.05 -18.19 21.71
C PRO A 31 31.62 -18.74 21.58
N ALA A 32 30.71 -17.89 21.10
CA ALA A 32 29.36 -18.28 20.80
C ALA A 32 29.41 -19.43 19.79
N THR A 33 29.06 -20.64 20.25
CA THR A 33 28.69 -21.73 19.37
C THR A 33 27.63 -21.21 18.39
N PRO A 34 27.74 -21.44 17.08
CA PRO A 34 26.74 -21.01 16.12
C PRO A 34 25.45 -21.78 16.37
N THR A 35 24.58 -21.24 17.21
CA THR A 35 23.21 -21.71 17.33
C THR A 35 22.51 -21.31 16.04
N SER A 36 22.48 -22.25 15.11
CA SER A 36 21.59 -22.26 13.96
C SER A 36 20.13 -22.30 14.45
N SER A 37 19.61 -21.14 14.83
CA SER A 37 18.18 -20.89 14.87
C SER A 37 17.94 -19.56 14.21
N ALA A 38 18.01 -19.55 12.87
CA ALA A 38 17.43 -18.48 12.09
C ALA A 38 15.99 -18.29 12.57
N ALA A 39 15.71 -17.15 13.21
CA ALA A 39 14.33 -16.73 13.45
C ALA A 39 13.58 -16.87 12.12
N PRO A 40 12.33 -17.38 12.12
CA PRO A 40 11.59 -17.58 10.88
C PRO A 40 11.62 -16.26 10.12
N HIS A 41 12.10 -16.27 8.88
CA HIS A 41 12.03 -15.10 8.00
C HIS A 41 10.56 -14.67 7.94
N ARG A 42 10.19 -13.61 8.66
CA ARG A 42 8.83 -13.07 8.63
C ARG A 42 8.57 -12.67 7.18
N ARG A 43 7.70 -13.43 6.51
CA ARG A 43 7.25 -13.12 5.15
C ARG A 43 6.53 -11.79 5.22
N LEU A 44 7.12 -10.77 4.59
CA LEU A 44 6.55 -9.42 4.56
C LEU A 44 5.32 -9.43 3.65
N THR A 45 4.23 -8.82 4.12
CA THR A 45 3.02 -8.66 3.32
C THR A 45 3.15 -7.41 2.46
N LYS A 46 3.13 -7.58 1.14
CA LYS A 46 3.25 -6.48 0.19
C LYS A 46 1.96 -6.26 -0.60
N VAL A 47 1.44 -5.04 -0.57
CA VAL A 47 0.25 -4.65 -1.33
C VAL A 47 0.61 -3.56 -2.33
N SER A 48 0.30 -3.79 -3.61
CA SER A 48 0.42 -2.78 -4.66
C SER A 48 -0.92 -2.16 -4.99
N VAL A 49 -0.97 -0.84 -5.15
CA VAL A 49 -2.15 -0.11 -5.62
C VAL A 49 -1.82 0.54 -6.95
N ILE A 50 -2.53 0.16 -8.00
CA ILE A 50 -2.43 0.74 -9.33
C ILE A 50 -3.49 1.83 -9.48
N GLY A 51 -3.03 3.07 -9.61
CA GLY A 51 -3.80 4.30 -9.69
C GLY A 51 -3.75 5.09 -8.38
N ALA A 52 -3.04 6.22 -8.37
CA ALA A 52 -3.01 7.21 -7.28
C ALA A 52 -4.16 8.23 -7.43
N GLY A 53 -5.36 7.75 -7.76
CA GLY A 53 -6.60 8.53 -7.74
C GLY A 53 -7.23 8.55 -6.35
N ASN A 54 -8.36 9.24 -6.19
CA ASN A 54 -9.07 9.32 -4.90
C ASN A 54 -9.37 7.94 -4.31
N VAL A 55 -9.79 6.98 -5.14
CA VAL A 55 -10.09 5.60 -4.71
C VAL A 55 -8.82 4.87 -4.26
N GLY A 56 -7.76 4.91 -5.07
CA GLY A 56 -6.51 4.25 -4.74
C GLY A 56 -5.84 4.83 -3.49
N MET A 57 -5.88 6.15 -3.32
CA MET A 57 -5.33 6.81 -2.13
C MET A 57 -6.15 6.50 -0.87
N ALA A 58 -7.48 6.48 -0.96
CA ALA A 58 -8.31 6.06 0.17
C ALA A 58 -8.01 4.61 0.60
N ILE A 59 -7.78 3.70 -0.37
CA ILE A 59 -7.38 2.32 -0.10
C ILE A 59 -6.00 2.28 0.54
N ALA A 60 -5.00 2.95 -0.04
CA ALA A 60 -3.63 2.98 0.48
C ALA A 60 -3.56 3.54 1.91
N GLN A 61 -4.29 4.61 2.19
CA GLN A 61 -4.39 5.20 3.52
C GLN A 61 -5.10 4.26 4.51
N THR A 62 -6.14 3.55 4.08
CA THR A 62 -6.82 2.54 4.92
C THR A 62 -5.88 1.39 5.26
N ILE A 63 -5.14 0.86 4.28
CA ILE A 63 -4.14 -0.21 4.50
C ILE A 63 -3.07 0.25 5.50
N LEU A 64 -2.59 1.49 5.35
CA LEU A 64 -1.58 2.07 6.22
C LEU A 64 -2.09 2.26 7.66
N THR A 65 -3.26 2.87 7.82
CA THR A 65 -3.84 3.18 9.15
C THR A 65 -4.33 1.94 9.90
N GLN A 66 -4.81 0.91 9.18
CA GLN A 66 -5.23 -0.36 9.77
C GLN A 66 -4.07 -1.37 9.92
N ASN A 67 -2.85 -1.00 9.53
CA ASN A 67 -1.65 -1.85 9.63
C ASN A 67 -1.83 -3.22 8.94
N LEU A 68 -2.37 -3.22 7.72
CA LEU A 68 -2.67 -4.44 6.97
C LEU A 68 -1.51 -4.98 6.13
N ALA A 69 -0.45 -4.18 5.91
CA ALA A 69 0.68 -4.55 5.07
C ALA A 69 2.00 -4.00 5.63
N ASP A 70 3.10 -4.71 5.40
CA ASP A 70 4.45 -4.26 5.76
C ASP A 70 5.07 -3.37 4.66
N GLU A 71 4.65 -3.55 3.40
CA GLU A 71 5.07 -2.75 2.24
C GLU A 71 3.87 -2.35 1.37
N ILE A 72 3.79 -1.07 1.02
CA ILE A 72 2.80 -0.52 0.07
C ILE A 72 3.54 0.00 -1.15
N ALA A 73 3.14 -0.44 -2.33
CA ALA A 73 3.66 0.06 -3.60
C ALA A 73 2.58 0.85 -4.35
N LEU A 74 2.84 2.11 -4.68
CA LEU A 74 1.94 2.94 -5.48
C LEU A 74 2.45 3.04 -6.93
N VAL A 75 1.55 2.80 -7.88
CA VAL A 75 1.84 2.94 -9.31
C VAL A 75 0.84 3.85 -9.97
N ASP A 76 1.29 4.90 -10.64
CA ASP A 76 0.45 5.78 -11.44
C ASP A 76 1.24 6.32 -12.65
N ALA A 77 0.55 6.71 -13.71
CA ALA A 77 1.16 7.28 -14.90
C ALA A 77 1.55 8.76 -14.73
N LEU A 78 1.00 9.47 -13.72
CA LEU A 78 1.27 10.88 -13.45
C LEU A 78 2.36 11.01 -12.37
N PRO A 79 3.64 11.23 -12.74
CA PRO A 79 4.76 11.16 -11.81
C PRO A 79 4.71 12.23 -10.71
N ASP A 80 4.32 13.47 -11.05
CA ASP A 80 4.27 14.56 -10.08
C ASP A 80 3.20 14.33 -9.03
N LYS A 81 2.02 13.88 -9.47
CA LYS A 81 0.93 13.51 -8.57
C LYS A 81 1.34 12.35 -7.68
N LEU A 82 1.87 11.28 -8.28
CA LEU A 82 2.32 10.10 -7.56
C LEU A 82 3.35 10.44 -6.49
N ARG A 83 4.32 11.31 -6.81
CA ARG A 83 5.34 11.76 -5.86
C ARG A 83 4.73 12.53 -4.68
N GLY A 84 3.79 13.44 -4.94
CA GLY A 84 3.10 14.19 -3.89
C GLY A 84 2.34 13.27 -2.94
N GLU A 85 1.50 12.39 -3.50
CA GLU A 85 0.68 11.45 -2.74
C GLU A 85 1.53 10.44 -1.93
N ALA A 86 2.63 9.96 -2.51
CA ALA A 86 3.56 9.06 -1.82
C ALA A 86 4.28 9.75 -0.65
N LEU A 87 4.69 11.01 -0.82
CA LEU A 87 5.30 11.80 0.26
C LEU A 87 4.30 12.05 1.39
N ASP A 88 3.05 12.35 1.06
CA ASP A 88 2.00 12.56 2.08
C ASP A 88 1.76 11.29 2.91
N LEU A 89 1.70 10.11 2.27
CA LEU A 89 1.61 8.85 3.00
C LEU A 89 2.87 8.55 3.83
N GLN A 90 4.06 8.86 3.33
CA GLN A 90 5.31 8.67 4.08
C GLN A 90 5.38 9.58 5.32
N HIS A 91 4.94 10.83 5.20
CA HIS A 91 4.86 11.76 6.33
C HIS A 91 3.79 11.31 7.34
N ALA A 92 2.64 10.81 6.88
CA ALA A 92 1.61 10.24 7.74
C ALA A 92 2.10 8.98 8.47
N ALA A 93 2.94 8.17 7.82
CA ALA A 93 3.49 6.95 8.38
C ALA A 93 4.41 7.18 9.59
N ALA A 94 4.89 8.41 9.82
CA ALA A 94 5.68 8.76 11.01
C ALA A 94 4.94 8.49 12.33
N PHE A 95 3.61 8.49 12.29
CA PHE A 95 2.75 8.23 13.46
C PHE A 95 2.16 6.82 13.48
N LEU A 96 2.48 5.98 12.49
CA LEU A 96 1.88 4.67 12.27
C LEU A 96 2.94 3.57 12.40
N PRO A 97 2.53 2.29 12.48
CA PRO A 97 3.47 1.17 12.42
C PRO A 97 4.39 1.26 11.20
N ARG A 98 5.60 0.72 11.31
CA ARG A 98 6.63 0.85 10.27
C ARG A 98 6.22 0.13 8.99
N VAL A 99 5.65 0.88 8.05
CA VAL A 99 5.31 0.44 6.70
C VAL A 99 6.28 1.05 5.70
N ARG A 100 6.83 0.23 4.80
CA ARG A 100 7.67 0.70 3.70
C ARG A 100 6.76 1.16 2.56
N ILE A 101 6.83 2.43 2.19
CA ILE A 101 6.05 2.98 1.06
C ILE A 101 7.00 3.24 -0.11
N VAL A 102 6.75 2.56 -1.23
CA VAL A 102 7.46 2.77 -2.49
C VAL A 102 6.49 3.26 -3.56
N SER A 103 6.99 4.06 -4.50
CA SER A 103 6.17 4.56 -5.61
C SER A 103 6.97 4.62 -6.89
N GLY A 104 6.33 4.33 -8.02
CA GLY A 104 6.96 4.48 -9.33
C GLY A 104 5.94 4.43 -10.46
N THR A 105 6.32 4.94 -11.64
CA THR A 105 5.48 4.88 -12.83
C THR A 105 5.54 3.51 -13.53
N ASP A 106 6.59 2.74 -13.25
CA ASP A 106 6.83 1.40 -13.78
C ASP A 106 6.21 0.32 -12.87
N ALA A 107 5.59 -0.70 -13.48
CA ALA A 107 5.09 -1.88 -12.80
C ALA A 107 6.19 -2.66 -12.06
N ALA A 108 7.46 -2.45 -12.38
CA ALA A 108 8.59 -3.09 -11.68
C ALA A 108 8.57 -2.89 -10.16
N VAL A 109 8.04 -1.76 -9.67
CA VAL A 109 7.93 -1.51 -8.22
C VAL A 109 6.97 -2.48 -7.52
N THR A 110 6.05 -3.09 -8.28
CA THR A 110 5.08 -4.06 -7.75
C THR A 110 5.70 -5.42 -7.44
N ARG A 111 6.95 -5.67 -7.82
CA ARG A 111 7.61 -6.98 -7.70
C ARG A 111 7.34 -7.66 -6.36
N ASN A 112 6.98 -8.95 -6.44
CA ASN A 112 6.66 -9.83 -5.32
C ASN A 112 5.52 -9.31 -4.41
N SER A 113 4.48 -8.72 -5.00
CA SER A 113 3.27 -8.37 -4.24
C SER A 113 2.43 -9.61 -3.92
N ASP A 114 1.78 -9.59 -2.76
CA ASP A 114 0.78 -10.58 -2.37
C ASP A 114 -0.60 -10.22 -2.91
N LEU A 115 -0.90 -8.92 -2.94
CA LEU A 115 -2.14 -8.36 -3.45
C LEU A 115 -1.83 -7.17 -4.34
N VAL A 116 -2.45 -7.13 -5.52
CA VAL A 116 -2.40 -5.98 -6.42
C VAL A 116 -3.82 -5.49 -6.67
N ILE A 117 -4.08 -4.25 -6.25
CA ILE A 117 -5.37 -3.59 -6.32
C ILE A 117 -5.37 -2.66 -7.54
N VAL A 118 -6.22 -2.93 -8.52
CA VAL A 118 -6.32 -2.14 -9.75
C VAL A 118 -7.49 -1.17 -9.62
N THR A 119 -7.16 0.11 -9.41
CA THR A 119 -8.14 1.21 -9.36
C THR A 119 -8.04 2.14 -10.58
N ALA A 120 -6.97 2.01 -11.36
CA ALA A 120 -6.76 2.76 -12.59
C ALA A 120 -7.89 2.48 -13.59
N GLY A 121 -8.48 3.55 -14.12
CA GLY A 121 -9.57 3.48 -15.08
C GLY A 121 -9.71 4.78 -15.84
N ALA A 122 -10.14 4.67 -17.09
CA ALA A 122 -10.50 5.81 -17.92
C ALA A 122 -11.75 6.49 -17.34
N ARG A 123 -11.69 7.82 -17.22
CA ARG A 123 -12.87 8.62 -16.88
C ARG A 123 -13.78 8.69 -18.09
N GLN A 124 -15.09 8.56 -17.86
CA GLN A 124 -16.09 8.75 -18.91
C GLN A 124 -16.04 10.18 -19.43
N ILE A 125 -16.01 10.33 -20.74
CA ILE A 125 -16.09 11.64 -21.39
C ILE A 125 -17.57 11.95 -21.67
N PRO A 126 -18.06 13.18 -21.41
CA PRO A 126 -19.44 13.54 -21.73
C PRO A 126 -19.76 13.28 -23.21
N GLY A 127 -20.87 12.59 -23.48
CA GLY A 127 -21.28 12.19 -24.84
C GLY A 127 -20.62 10.89 -25.37
N GLU A 128 -19.69 10.29 -24.62
CA GLU A 128 -19.07 9.02 -24.99
C GLU A 128 -20.00 7.82 -24.76
N THR A 129 -20.01 6.89 -25.72
CA THR A 129 -20.73 5.62 -25.58
C THR A 129 -20.08 4.72 -24.51
N ARG A 130 -20.89 3.90 -23.84
CA ARG A 130 -20.38 2.90 -22.87
C ARG A 130 -19.35 1.96 -23.50
N LEU A 131 -19.51 1.63 -24.77
CA LEU A 131 -18.62 0.74 -25.52
C LEU A 131 -17.23 1.39 -25.72
N ASN A 132 -17.18 2.67 -26.11
CA ASN A 132 -15.92 3.39 -26.28
C ASN A 132 -15.16 3.53 -24.96
N LEU A 133 -15.87 3.83 -23.86
CA LEU A 133 -15.29 3.86 -22.52
C LEU A 133 -14.66 2.51 -22.15
N LEU A 134 -15.37 1.41 -22.44
CA LEU A 134 -14.89 0.07 -22.18
C LEU A 134 -13.65 -0.27 -23.02
N GLN A 135 -13.61 0.10 -24.30
CA GLN A 135 -12.44 -0.09 -25.16
C GLN A 135 -11.20 0.65 -24.62
N ARG A 136 -11.35 1.90 -24.14
CA ARG A 136 -10.25 2.65 -23.53
C ARG A 136 -9.75 1.98 -22.25
N ASN A 137 -10.65 1.48 -21.41
CA ASN A 137 -10.28 0.71 -20.21
C ASN A 137 -9.56 -0.59 -20.57
N VAL A 138 -10.02 -1.35 -21.58
CA VAL A 138 -9.34 -2.55 -22.05
C VAL A 138 -7.93 -2.24 -22.56
N ALA A 139 -7.77 -1.16 -23.34
CA ALA A 139 -6.46 -0.71 -23.82
C ALA A 139 -5.52 -0.32 -22.67
N LEU A 140 -6.04 0.30 -21.61
CA LEU A 140 -5.30 0.60 -20.39
C LEU A 140 -4.89 -0.70 -19.66
N TYR A 141 -5.81 -1.64 -19.48
CA TYR A 141 -5.56 -2.92 -18.80
C TYR A 141 -4.53 -3.78 -19.54
N ARG A 142 -4.50 -3.74 -20.88
CA ARG A 142 -3.46 -4.41 -21.68
C ARG A 142 -2.05 -3.89 -21.38
N LYS A 143 -1.91 -2.65 -20.93
CA LYS A 143 -0.62 -2.06 -20.55
C LYS A 143 -0.25 -2.33 -19.09
N ILE A 144 -1.24 -2.48 -18.22
CA ILE A 144 -1.05 -2.62 -16.77
C ILE A 144 -0.91 -4.09 -16.35
N VAL A 145 -1.85 -4.94 -16.77
CA VAL A 145 -2.03 -6.27 -16.18
C VAL A 145 -0.88 -7.24 -16.51
N PRO A 146 -0.42 -7.36 -17.77
CA PRO A 146 0.65 -8.31 -18.08
C PRO A 146 1.98 -8.00 -17.36
N PRO A 147 2.47 -6.74 -17.32
CA PRO A 147 3.67 -6.42 -16.54
C PRO A 147 3.52 -6.69 -15.04
N VAL A 148 2.34 -6.42 -14.46
CA VAL A 148 2.06 -6.73 -13.06
C VAL A 148 2.12 -8.24 -12.80
N ALA A 149 1.52 -9.04 -13.68
CA ALA A 149 1.51 -10.50 -13.58
C ALA A 149 2.94 -11.08 -13.72
N GLU A 150 3.78 -10.49 -14.58
CA GLU A 150 5.18 -10.88 -14.74
C GLU A 150 6.01 -10.58 -13.48
N HIS A 151 5.83 -9.40 -12.88
CA HIS A 151 6.57 -8.98 -11.70
C HIS A 151 6.07 -9.63 -10.40
N SER A 152 4.81 -10.05 -10.35
CA SER A 152 4.17 -10.66 -9.19
C SER A 152 3.31 -11.88 -9.57
N PRO A 153 3.93 -12.99 -10.01
CA PRO A 153 3.21 -14.16 -10.54
C PRO A 153 2.34 -14.88 -9.50
N GLU A 154 2.62 -14.68 -8.22
CA GLU A 154 1.88 -15.28 -7.10
C GLU A 154 0.82 -14.36 -6.47
N ALA A 155 0.63 -13.15 -7.00
CA ALA A 155 -0.30 -12.18 -6.44
C ALA A 155 -1.78 -12.56 -6.63
N LEU A 156 -2.60 -12.06 -5.73
CA LEU A 156 -4.03 -11.87 -5.95
C LEU A 156 -4.26 -10.53 -6.69
N LEU A 157 -5.15 -10.53 -7.67
CA LEU A 157 -5.61 -9.31 -8.35
C LEU A 157 -6.99 -8.92 -7.81
N LEU A 158 -7.10 -7.71 -7.27
CA LEU A 158 -8.36 -7.11 -6.85
C LEU A 158 -8.73 -5.94 -7.78
N VAL A 159 -9.76 -6.12 -8.59
CA VAL A 159 -10.22 -5.12 -9.55
C VAL A 159 -11.30 -4.25 -8.93
N VAL A 160 -11.05 -2.94 -8.89
CA VAL A 160 -11.98 -1.93 -8.35
C VAL A 160 -12.52 -1.01 -9.45
N SER A 161 -11.80 -0.90 -10.57
CA SER A 161 -12.21 -0.03 -11.69
C SER A 161 -13.54 -0.48 -12.29
N ASN A 162 -14.38 0.49 -12.65
CA ASN A 162 -15.68 0.24 -13.27
C ASN A 162 -15.64 0.30 -14.81
N PRO A 163 -16.42 -0.53 -15.53
CA PRO A 163 -17.37 -1.53 -15.02
C PRO A 163 -16.68 -2.79 -14.47
N VAL A 164 -16.87 -3.08 -13.18
CA VAL A 164 -16.01 -4.02 -12.44
C VAL A 164 -16.09 -5.44 -12.97
N ASP A 165 -17.26 -5.95 -13.34
CA ASP A 165 -17.42 -7.35 -13.78
C ASP A 165 -16.67 -7.62 -15.09
N VAL A 166 -16.83 -6.71 -16.06
CA VAL A 166 -16.16 -6.82 -17.36
C VAL A 166 -14.65 -6.62 -17.22
N LEU A 167 -14.22 -5.65 -16.41
CA LEU A 167 -12.79 -5.39 -16.22
C LEU A 167 -12.11 -6.49 -15.40
N THR A 168 -12.83 -7.16 -14.50
CA THR A 168 -12.36 -8.35 -13.78
C THR A 168 -12.13 -9.49 -14.77
N TYR A 169 -13.08 -9.74 -15.68
CA TYR A 169 -12.90 -10.74 -16.73
C TYR A 169 -11.69 -10.41 -17.63
N VAL A 170 -11.54 -9.15 -18.04
CA VAL A 170 -10.41 -8.70 -18.87
C VAL A 170 -9.08 -8.88 -18.12
N ALA A 171 -9.01 -8.50 -16.84
CA ALA A 171 -7.81 -8.71 -16.02
C ALA A 171 -7.46 -10.18 -15.88
N TRP A 172 -8.46 -11.06 -15.71
CA TRP A 172 -8.25 -12.50 -15.67
C TRP A 172 -7.65 -13.02 -16.98
N ARG A 173 -8.23 -12.64 -18.12
CA ARG A 173 -7.73 -13.07 -19.43
C ARG A 173 -6.33 -12.54 -19.75
N LEU A 174 -6.00 -11.32 -19.32
CA LEU A 174 -4.71 -10.69 -19.60
C LEU A 174 -3.59 -11.14 -18.65
N SER A 175 -3.91 -11.48 -17.40
CA SER A 175 -2.92 -11.91 -16.41
C SER A 175 -2.46 -13.35 -16.62
N GLY A 176 -3.31 -14.20 -17.21
CA GLY A 176 -3.05 -15.64 -17.28
C GLY A 176 -3.16 -16.36 -15.92
N PHE A 177 -3.66 -15.68 -14.89
CA PHE A 177 -3.83 -16.26 -13.57
C PHE A 177 -4.98 -17.27 -13.52
N PRO A 178 -4.95 -18.23 -12.57
CA PRO A 178 -6.13 -19.00 -12.25
C PRO A 178 -7.26 -18.07 -11.78
N ALA A 179 -8.50 -18.40 -12.13
CA ALA A 179 -9.67 -17.56 -11.82
C ALA A 179 -9.82 -17.28 -10.32
N SER A 180 -9.36 -18.20 -9.45
CA SER A 180 -9.36 -18.03 -7.99
C SER A 180 -8.47 -16.90 -7.48
N ARG A 181 -7.57 -16.36 -8.31
CA ARG A 181 -6.68 -15.25 -7.95
C ARG A 181 -7.09 -13.90 -8.55
N VAL A 182 -8.24 -13.82 -9.21
CA VAL A 182 -8.73 -12.57 -9.81
C VAL A 182 -10.13 -12.28 -9.29
N ILE A 183 -10.22 -11.27 -8.44
CA ILE A 183 -11.42 -10.91 -7.69
C ILE A 183 -11.83 -9.51 -8.11
N GLY A 184 -13.11 -9.33 -8.46
CA GLY A 184 -13.70 -8.00 -8.60
C GLY A 184 -14.24 -7.53 -7.25
N SER A 185 -14.17 -6.23 -6.97
CA SER A 185 -14.85 -5.64 -5.81
C SER A 185 -16.38 -5.86 -5.86
N GLY A 186 -16.93 -6.03 -7.06
CA GLY A 186 -18.31 -6.43 -7.32
C GLY A 186 -19.31 -5.58 -6.55
N THR A 187 -20.28 -6.25 -5.94
CA THR A 187 -21.38 -5.67 -5.17
C THR A 187 -21.10 -5.58 -3.66
N ASN A 188 -19.84 -5.70 -3.23
CA ASN A 188 -19.52 -5.67 -1.79
C ASN A 188 -19.93 -4.32 -1.15
N LEU A 189 -19.59 -3.22 -1.81
CA LEU A 189 -19.99 -1.88 -1.36
C LEU A 189 -21.51 -1.67 -1.46
N ASP A 190 -22.14 -2.18 -2.52
CA ASP A 190 -23.58 -2.03 -2.72
C ASP A 190 -24.39 -2.85 -1.70
N SER A 191 -23.90 -4.02 -1.31
CA SER A 191 -24.46 -4.82 -0.21
C SER A 191 -24.35 -4.05 1.11
N SER A 192 -23.21 -3.42 1.39
CA SER A 192 -23.05 -2.56 2.57
C SER A 192 -23.99 -1.36 2.56
N ARG A 193 -24.20 -0.73 1.39
CA ARG A 193 -25.14 0.39 1.24
C ARG A 193 -26.58 -0.06 1.47
N PHE A 194 -26.99 -1.18 0.88
CA PHE A 194 -28.35 -1.67 1.04
C PHE A 194 -28.62 -2.11 2.48
N ARG A 195 -27.66 -2.78 3.10
CA ARG A 195 -27.69 -3.12 4.53
C ARG A 195 -27.85 -1.88 5.43
N PHE A 196 -27.15 -0.79 5.12
CA PHE A 196 -27.31 0.49 5.83
C PHE A 196 -28.74 1.05 5.70
N LEU A 197 -29.29 1.09 4.49
CA LEU A 197 -30.64 1.63 4.25
C LEU A 197 -31.73 0.82 4.94
N ILE A 198 -31.60 -0.51 4.97
CA ILE A 198 -32.54 -1.39 5.69
C ILE A 198 -32.44 -1.16 7.20
N ALA A 199 -31.22 -1.02 7.73
CA ALA A 199 -31.00 -0.77 9.14
C ALA A 199 -31.59 0.57 9.60
N GLU A 200 -31.44 1.61 8.77
CA GLU A 200 -32.07 2.92 8.99
C GLU A 200 -33.59 2.83 8.99
N HIS A 201 -34.17 2.05 8.06
CA HIS A 201 -35.62 1.85 8.01
C HIS A 201 -36.18 1.09 9.22
N LEU A 202 -35.41 0.16 9.78
CA LEU A 202 -35.82 -0.68 10.90
C LEU A 202 -35.39 -0.12 12.28
N ASP A 203 -34.67 1.00 12.30
CA ASP A 203 -34.07 1.61 13.51
C ASP A 203 -33.22 0.61 14.32
N VAL A 204 -32.37 -0.14 13.61
CA VAL A 204 -31.43 -1.09 14.21
C VAL A 204 -30.00 -0.80 13.76
N ASN A 205 -29.02 -1.40 14.43
CA ASN A 205 -27.65 -1.30 13.97
C ASN A 205 -27.49 -2.04 12.63
N ALA A 206 -26.78 -1.43 11.68
CA ALA A 206 -26.45 -2.09 10.42
C ALA A 206 -25.77 -3.44 10.65
N GLN A 207 -25.02 -3.64 11.73
CA GLN A 207 -24.41 -4.92 12.10
C GLN A 207 -25.39 -6.07 12.31
N ASP A 208 -26.64 -5.77 12.66
CA ASP A 208 -27.67 -6.78 12.91
C ASP A 208 -28.44 -7.17 11.64
N VAL A 209 -28.26 -6.41 10.55
CA VAL A 209 -28.91 -6.64 9.27
C VAL A 209 -28.01 -7.49 8.37
N GLN A 210 -28.52 -8.64 7.91
CA GLN A 210 -27.82 -9.52 6.96
C GLN A 210 -28.49 -9.46 5.59
N VAL A 211 -27.80 -8.86 4.62
CA VAL A 211 -28.25 -8.76 3.23
C VAL A 211 -27.06 -8.87 2.29
N ILE A 212 -27.25 -9.54 1.15
CA ILE A 212 -26.25 -9.70 0.10
C ILE A 212 -26.90 -9.29 -1.23
N LEU A 213 -26.22 -8.42 -1.98
CA LEU A 213 -26.51 -8.18 -3.39
C LEU A 213 -25.49 -8.96 -4.23
N ALA A 214 -25.94 -9.60 -5.30
CA ALA A 214 -25.10 -10.35 -6.23
C ALA A 214 -25.37 -9.89 -7.67
N CYS A 215 -24.34 -9.97 -8.52
CA CYS A 215 -24.40 -9.73 -9.97
C CYS A 215 -24.39 -11.05 -10.74
#